data_AF-A0A8S9GKP0-F1
#
_entry.id   AF-A0A8S9GKP0-F1
#
_cell.length_a   1.000
_cell.length_b   1.000
_cell.length_c   1.000
_cell.angle_alpha   90.00
_cell.angle_beta   90.00
_cell.angle_gamma   90.00
#
_symmetry.space_group_name_H-M   'P 1'
#
loop_
_entity.id
_entity.type
_entity.pdbx_description
1 polymer ?
#
loop_
_entity_poly.entity_id
_entity_poly.type
_entity_poly.pdbx_seq_one_letter_code
_entity_poly.pdbx_strand_id
1 'polypeptide(L)'
;MTKSFHLILENITENIPYIDRLIKFAMSHNFENLSLDLCSPYEEFKLPDFFYNSYSFKQLKIYSHKIVPYCTVSWTSLQKLSLRFCRLSDESMSKIISGCPVLENLTLYDCYKLKVLDLSKSLRLRTLVVHRNMGAEGPRQIVAPHIHCLRLLHSQSSCTLVDVASLTEAKLDICYALSNPNFKFKAEPLQVMVLKNLEKLQNAEKLTFGGNFVKILYLAEIRGVPFPILKVKSLTLDTVICQYVIPGIERLLQNSPDLEKLIVRGKIYNSMPGEHLDQYLKLKSLSPDQCWKSKDGFSWNKSRLNVQPKHVTSFMELVLKNTEKLDKMVVLLDERYLTFKIEYVIPTLPHNSNVTIVLSSTNKPMASEEW
;
A
#
# COMPACT_ATOMS: atom_id res chain seq x y z
N MET A 1 -29.88 -11.17 9.94
CA MET A 1 -28.68 -12.03 9.77
C MET A 1 -28.21 -11.90 8.33
N THR A 2 -26.95 -11.51 8.11
CA THR A 2 -26.34 -11.47 6.77
C THR A 2 -26.06 -12.91 6.34
N LYS A 3 -26.60 -13.35 5.21
CA LYS A 3 -26.36 -14.71 4.69
C LYS A 3 -25.01 -14.75 3.98
N SER A 4 -24.10 -15.59 4.46
CA SER A 4 -22.76 -15.76 3.89
C SER A 4 -22.55 -17.18 3.38
N PHE A 5 -21.85 -17.31 2.25
CA PHE A 5 -21.43 -18.58 1.68
C PHE A 5 -19.97 -18.51 1.25
N HIS A 6 -19.18 -19.50 1.65
CA HIS A 6 -17.76 -19.61 1.32
C HIS A 6 -17.54 -20.94 0.61
N LEU A 7 -17.07 -20.88 -0.63
CA LEU A 7 -16.70 -22.04 -1.42
C LEU A 7 -15.18 -22.00 -1.63
N ILE A 8 -14.49 -23.01 -1.10
CA ILE A 8 -13.06 -23.21 -1.30
C ILE A 8 -12.87 -24.52 -2.05
N LEU A 9 -12.15 -24.49 -3.16
CA LEU A 9 -11.87 -25.66 -3.98
C LEU A 9 -10.36 -25.84 -4.09
N GLU A 10 -9.82 -26.85 -3.39
CA GLU A 10 -8.38 -27.10 -3.36
C GLU A 10 -7.88 -27.99 -4.51
N ASN A 11 -8.77 -28.48 -5.39
CA ASN A 11 -8.37 -29.25 -6.58
C ASN A 11 -9.50 -29.29 -7.65
N ILE A 12 -9.44 -28.44 -8.67
CA ILE A 12 -10.53 -28.26 -9.66
C ILE A 12 -10.55 -29.36 -10.75
N THR A 13 -9.53 -30.22 -10.80
CA THR A 13 -9.19 -31.03 -11.98
C THR A 13 -10.22 -32.06 -12.43
N GLU A 14 -11.28 -32.37 -11.67
CA GLU A 14 -12.18 -33.48 -12.02
C GLU A 14 -13.70 -33.21 -11.91
N ASN A 15 -14.18 -31.98 -11.63
CA ASN A 15 -15.64 -31.81 -11.43
C ASN A 15 -16.24 -30.42 -11.74
N ILE A 16 -15.96 -29.85 -12.91
CA ILE A 16 -16.59 -28.58 -13.38
C ILE A 16 -18.13 -28.57 -13.22
N PRO A 17 -18.89 -29.63 -13.61
CA PRO A 17 -20.34 -29.65 -13.44
C PRO A 17 -20.80 -29.66 -11.98
N TYR A 18 -19.97 -30.14 -11.04
CA TYR A 18 -20.26 -30.05 -9.61
C TYR A 18 -20.04 -28.63 -9.09
N ILE A 19 -19.00 -27.93 -9.54
CA ILE A 19 -18.73 -26.53 -9.18
C ILE A 19 -19.87 -25.63 -9.63
N ASP A 20 -20.33 -25.76 -10.87
CA ASP A 20 -21.48 -25.02 -11.38
C ASP A 20 -22.75 -25.26 -10.55
N ARG A 21 -22.96 -26.50 -10.09
CA ARG A 21 -24.09 -26.83 -9.20
C ARG A 21 -23.98 -26.14 -7.84
N LEU A 22 -22.78 -26.07 -7.25
CA LEU A 22 -22.55 -25.35 -5.99
C LEU A 22 -22.75 -23.84 -6.15
N ILE A 23 -22.29 -23.26 -7.25
CA ILE A 23 -22.53 -21.83 -7.55
C ILE A 23 -24.02 -21.58 -7.76
N LYS A 24 -24.72 -22.43 -8.53
CA LYS A 24 -26.19 -22.34 -8.68
C LYS A 24 -26.92 -22.45 -7.35
N PHE A 25 -26.50 -23.38 -6.50
CA PHE A 25 -27.04 -23.52 -5.16
C PHE A 25 -26.89 -22.21 -4.37
N ALA A 26 -25.68 -21.63 -4.34
CA ALA A 26 -25.44 -20.37 -3.66
C ALA A 26 -26.34 -19.24 -4.21
N MET A 27 -26.44 -19.12 -5.52
CA MET A 27 -27.26 -18.08 -6.15
C MET A 27 -28.76 -18.25 -5.86
N SER A 28 -29.28 -19.48 -5.89
CA SER A 28 -30.70 -19.75 -5.59
C SER A 28 -31.10 -19.44 -4.15
N HIS A 29 -30.15 -19.38 -3.21
CA HIS A 29 -30.40 -19.07 -1.80
C HIS A 29 -30.21 -17.58 -1.46
N ASN A 30 -29.91 -16.74 -2.45
CA ASN A 30 -29.74 -15.29 -2.32
C ASN A 30 -28.75 -14.91 -1.20
N PHE A 31 -27.58 -15.55 -1.17
CA PHE A 31 -26.51 -15.13 -0.25
C PHE A 31 -26.10 -13.68 -0.54
N GLU A 32 -25.90 -12.92 0.54
CA GLU A 32 -25.47 -11.52 0.46
C GLU A 32 -23.94 -11.42 0.38
N ASN A 33 -23.25 -12.33 1.07
CA ASN A 33 -21.79 -12.40 1.04
C ASN A 33 -21.37 -13.72 0.39
N LEU A 34 -20.63 -13.63 -0.71
CA LEU A 34 -20.11 -14.79 -1.41
C LEU A 34 -18.59 -14.71 -1.50
N SER A 35 -17.91 -15.78 -1.13
CA SER A 35 -16.47 -15.95 -1.34
C SER A 35 -16.22 -17.20 -2.17
N LEU A 36 -15.57 -17.05 -3.31
CA LEU A 36 -15.18 -18.14 -4.20
C LEU A 36 -13.66 -18.20 -4.26
N ASP A 37 -13.09 -19.31 -3.80
CA ASP A 37 -11.70 -19.67 -4.01
C ASP A 37 -11.62 -20.80 -5.05
N LEU A 38 -11.25 -20.40 -6.27
CA LEU A 38 -11.25 -21.20 -7.49
C LEU A 38 -9.82 -21.27 -8.08
N CYS A 39 -8.79 -21.04 -7.28
CA CYS A 39 -7.42 -21.08 -7.78
C CYS A 39 -6.94 -22.53 -7.87
N SER A 40 -6.83 -23.07 -9.08
CA SER A 40 -6.23 -24.39 -9.34
C SER A 40 -4.96 -24.25 -10.17
N PRO A 41 -3.84 -24.89 -9.77
CA PRO A 41 -2.58 -24.79 -10.49
C PRO A 41 -2.62 -25.44 -11.88
N TYR A 42 -3.66 -26.20 -12.21
CA TYR A 42 -3.71 -27.05 -13.41
C TYR A 42 -4.67 -26.54 -14.50
N GLU A 43 -5.73 -25.77 -14.19
CA GLU A 43 -6.73 -25.35 -15.19
C GLU A 43 -7.29 -23.93 -14.99
N GLU A 44 -7.60 -23.27 -16.13
CA GLU A 44 -8.36 -22.02 -16.15
C GLU A 44 -9.87 -22.28 -15.99
N PHE A 45 -10.37 -22.33 -14.75
CA PHE A 45 -11.82 -22.38 -14.52
C PHE A 45 -12.50 -21.09 -15.01
N LYS A 46 -13.56 -21.24 -15.80
CA LYS A 46 -14.40 -20.12 -16.25
C LYS A 46 -15.65 -20.06 -15.40
N LEU A 47 -15.89 -18.90 -14.79
CA LEU A 47 -17.16 -18.64 -14.12
C LEU A 47 -18.30 -18.68 -15.14
N PRO A 48 -19.40 -19.41 -14.85
CA PRO A 48 -20.51 -19.55 -15.78
C PRO A 48 -21.29 -18.23 -15.91
N ASP A 49 -21.91 -17.99 -17.07
CA ASP A 49 -22.54 -16.69 -17.39
C ASP A 49 -23.60 -16.25 -16.38
N PHE A 50 -24.40 -17.20 -15.85
CA PHE A 50 -25.44 -16.88 -14.87
C PHE A 50 -24.86 -16.26 -13.58
N PHE A 51 -23.59 -16.50 -13.27
CA PHE A 51 -22.91 -15.93 -12.11
C PHE A 51 -22.80 -14.40 -12.16
N TYR A 52 -22.66 -13.85 -13.36
CA TYR A 52 -22.54 -12.42 -13.56
C TYR A 52 -23.87 -11.67 -13.43
N ASN A 53 -24.98 -12.38 -13.18
CA ASN A 53 -26.29 -11.79 -12.98
C ASN A 53 -26.86 -12.19 -11.61
N SER A 54 -26.72 -11.29 -10.63
CA SER A 54 -27.21 -11.49 -9.27
C SER A 54 -27.59 -10.16 -8.63
N TYR A 55 -28.77 -10.11 -8.03
CA TYR A 55 -29.27 -8.97 -7.27
C TYR A 55 -29.06 -9.13 -5.75
N SER A 56 -28.56 -10.28 -5.29
CA SER A 56 -28.43 -10.56 -3.85
C SER A 56 -27.08 -10.17 -3.27
N PHE A 57 -26.02 -10.19 -4.08
CA PHE A 57 -24.66 -9.96 -3.58
C PHE A 57 -24.49 -8.53 -3.07
N LYS A 58 -24.11 -8.38 -1.81
CA LYS A 58 -23.60 -7.16 -1.20
C LYS A 58 -22.08 -7.17 -1.11
N GLN A 59 -21.49 -8.35 -0.86
CA GLN A 59 -20.05 -8.55 -0.87
C GLN A 59 -19.67 -9.79 -1.70
N LEU A 60 -18.69 -9.61 -2.56
CA LEU A 60 -18.16 -10.67 -3.41
C LEU A 60 -16.64 -10.71 -3.34
N LYS A 61 -16.09 -11.87 -2.98
CA LYS A 61 -14.65 -12.15 -3.00
C LYS A 61 -14.41 -13.28 -3.98
N ILE A 62 -13.53 -13.05 -4.95
CA ILE A 62 -13.17 -14.05 -5.96
C ILE A 62 -11.65 -14.18 -5.97
N TYR A 63 -11.18 -15.39 -5.72
CA TYR A 63 -9.82 -15.80 -6.01
C TYR A 63 -9.90 -16.77 -7.20
N SER A 64 -9.44 -16.34 -8.36
CA SER A 64 -9.45 -17.14 -9.59
C SER A 64 -8.37 -16.66 -10.55
N HIS A 65 -7.84 -17.56 -11.38
CA HIS A 65 -6.87 -17.22 -12.42
C HIS A 65 -7.42 -16.29 -13.51
N LYS A 66 -8.73 -16.28 -13.74
CA LYS A 66 -9.33 -15.57 -14.87
C LYS A 66 -10.75 -15.13 -14.56
N ILE A 67 -11.06 -13.89 -14.93
CA ILE A 67 -12.42 -13.36 -14.89
C ILE A 67 -12.70 -12.65 -16.22
N VAL A 68 -13.58 -13.22 -17.03
CA VAL A 68 -13.94 -12.73 -18.35
C VAL A 68 -15.45 -12.88 -18.52
N PRO A 69 -16.22 -11.81 -18.27
CA PRO A 69 -17.65 -11.81 -18.55
C PRO A 69 -17.89 -11.75 -20.06
N TYR A 70 -18.48 -12.81 -20.61
CA TYR A 70 -18.96 -12.84 -21.99
C TYR A 70 -20.39 -12.28 -22.12
N CYS A 71 -21.10 -12.21 -21.01
CA CYS A 71 -22.43 -11.63 -20.86
C CYS A 71 -22.39 -10.24 -20.19
N THR A 72 -23.55 -9.58 -20.16
CA THR A 72 -23.74 -8.35 -19.37
C THR A 72 -23.63 -8.67 -17.88
N VAL A 73 -22.76 -7.95 -17.18
CA VAL A 73 -22.66 -8.05 -15.71
C VAL A 73 -23.79 -7.24 -15.09
N SER A 74 -24.50 -7.84 -14.14
CA SER A 74 -25.55 -7.23 -13.35
C SER A 74 -25.40 -7.69 -11.90
N TRP A 75 -24.58 -6.95 -11.15
CA TRP A 75 -24.37 -7.11 -9.71
C TRP A 75 -24.93 -5.86 -9.01
N THR A 76 -26.24 -5.64 -9.17
CA THR A 76 -26.91 -4.37 -8.88
C THR A 76 -26.93 -3.96 -7.41
N SER A 77 -26.75 -4.92 -6.49
CA SER A 77 -26.68 -4.70 -5.05
C SER A 77 -25.25 -4.70 -4.47
N LEU A 78 -24.23 -4.91 -5.32
CA LEU A 78 -22.87 -5.18 -4.87
C LEU A 78 -22.18 -3.91 -4.39
N GLN A 79 -21.83 -3.90 -3.10
CA GLN A 79 -21.15 -2.79 -2.42
C GLN A 79 -19.65 -3.03 -2.27
N LYS A 80 -19.22 -4.30 -2.17
CA LYS A 80 -17.81 -4.66 -1.94
C LYS A 80 -17.38 -5.77 -2.91
N LEU A 81 -16.40 -5.46 -3.75
CA LEU A 81 -15.80 -6.42 -4.67
C LEU A 81 -14.32 -6.61 -4.34
N SER A 82 -13.90 -7.86 -4.17
CA SER A 82 -12.49 -8.24 -4.02
C SER A 82 -12.13 -9.26 -5.09
N LEU A 83 -11.16 -8.94 -5.93
CA LEU A 83 -10.60 -9.83 -6.95
C LEU A 83 -9.15 -10.13 -6.60
N ARG A 84 -8.79 -11.42 -6.62
CA ARG A 84 -7.46 -11.89 -6.23
C ARG A 84 -6.89 -12.82 -7.29
N PHE A 85 -5.64 -12.57 -7.69
CA PHE A 85 -4.86 -13.33 -8.67
C PHE A 85 -5.52 -13.50 -10.05
N CYS A 86 -6.38 -12.56 -10.45
CA CYS A 86 -7.14 -12.63 -11.71
C CYS A 86 -6.37 -12.05 -12.91
N ARG A 87 -6.35 -12.77 -14.03
CA ARG A 87 -6.12 -12.20 -15.38
C ARG A 87 -7.37 -11.41 -15.77
N LEU A 88 -7.25 -10.09 -15.79
CA LEU A 88 -8.35 -9.14 -15.92
C LEU A 88 -7.98 -8.09 -16.97
N SER A 89 -8.66 -8.09 -18.12
CA SER A 89 -8.46 -7.05 -19.15
C SER A 89 -9.22 -5.77 -18.81
N ASP A 90 -8.82 -4.65 -19.43
CA ASP A 90 -9.52 -3.37 -19.33
C ASP A 90 -11.00 -3.49 -19.72
N GLU A 91 -11.30 -4.26 -20.77
CA GLU A 91 -12.69 -4.55 -21.20
C GLU A 91 -13.47 -5.32 -20.14
N SER A 92 -12.88 -6.38 -19.58
CA SER A 92 -13.53 -7.21 -18.56
C SER A 92 -13.80 -6.37 -17.30
N MET A 93 -12.85 -5.53 -16.90
CA MET A 93 -13.00 -4.64 -15.76
C MET A 93 -14.09 -3.60 -15.99
N SER A 94 -14.13 -2.99 -17.18
CA SER A 94 -15.17 -2.02 -17.56
C SER A 94 -16.57 -2.65 -17.55
N LYS A 95 -16.72 -3.88 -18.06
CA LYS A 95 -17.98 -4.65 -17.97
C LYS A 95 -18.38 -4.92 -16.52
N ILE A 96 -17.44 -5.35 -15.67
CA ILE A 96 -17.72 -5.60 -14.25
C ILE A 96 -18.18 -4.33 -13.54
N ILE A 97 -17.43 -3.24 -13.68
CA ILE A 97 -17.70 -1.98 -12.99
C ILE A 97 -19.02 -1.36 -13.44
N SER A 98 -19.34 -1.39 -14.74
CA SER A 98 -20.62 -0.89 -15.24
C SER A 98 -21.82 -1.71 -14.74
N GLY A 99 -21.62 -3.00 -14.40
CA GLY A 99 -22.61 -3.85 -13.76
C GLY A 99 -22.77 -3.65 -12.24
N CYS A 100 -21.94 -2.81 -11.60
CA CYS A 100 -21.93 -2.59 -10.14
C CYS A 100 -22.28 -1.14 -9.77
N PRO A 101 -23.51 -0.65 -10.02
CA PRO A 101 -23.89 0.76 -9.87
C PRO A 101 -23.78 1.29 -8.43
N VAL A 102 -23.82 0.39 -7.44
CA VAL A 102 -23.78 0.72 -6.01
C VAL A 102 -22.45 0.38 -5.33
N LEU A 103 -21.40 0.11 -6.10
CA LEU A 103 -20.09 -0.29 -5.56
C LEU A 103 -19.46 0.82 -4.72
N GLU A 104 -19.05 0.48 -3.50
CA GLU A 104 -18.44 1.40 -2.53
C GLU A 104 -16.96 1.07 -2.26
N ASN A 105 -16.59 -0.22 -2.37
CA ASN A 105 -15.25 -0.71 -2.09
C ASN A 105 -14.79 -1.68 -3.19
N LEU A 106 -13.61 -1.41 -3.74
CA LEU A 106 -12.94 -2.27 -4.71
C LEU A 106 -11.56 -2.66 -4.20
N THR A 107 -11.29 -3.96 -4.16
CA THR A 107 -9.99 -4.53 -3.80
C THR A 107 -9.47 -5.38 -4.95
N LEU A 108 -8.28 -5.05 -5.46
CA LEU A 108 -7.57 -5.81 -6.48
C LEU A 108 -6.26 -6.31 -5.88
N TYR A 109 -6.10 -7.62 -5.78
CA TYR A 109 -4.90 -8.25 -5.24
C TYR A 109 -4.24 -9.08 -6.33
N ASP A 110 -3.04 -8.69 -6.76
CA ASP A 110 -2.26 -9.38 -7.79
C ASP A 110 -3.06 -9.64 -9.08
N CYS A 111 -3.83 -8.65 -9.55
CA CYS A 111 -4.51 -8.73 -10.84
C CYS A 111 -3.55 -8.38 -12.00
N TYR A 112 -3.61 -9.16 -13.07
CA TYR A 112 -2.70 -9.04 -14.22
C TYR A 112 -3.44 -8.60 -15.48
N LYS A 113 -2.72 -8.07 -16.47
CA LYS A 113 -3.21 -7.57 -17.77
C LYS A 113 -4.09 -6.31 -17.74
N LEU A 114 -4.51 -5.85 -16.57
CA LEU A 114 -5.21 -4.58 -16.41
C LEU A 114 -4.22 -3.44 -16.66
N LYS A 115 -4.41 -2.62 -17.70
CA LYS A 115 -3.55 -1.47 -18.00
C LYS A 115 -4.15 -0.20 -17.41
N VAL A 116 -5.41 0.07 -17.71
CA VAL A 116 -6.13 1.26 -17.23
C VAL A 116 -7.29 0.83 -16.35
N LEU A 117 -7.28 1.30 -15.09
CA LEU A 117 -8.41 1.20 -14.19
C LEU A 117 -9.15 2.54 -14.19
N ASP A 118 -10.20 2.63 -15.01
CA ASP A 118 -11.08 3.80 -15.06
C ASP A 118 -12.32 3.59 -14.19
N LEU A 119 -12.41 4.41 -13.14
CA LEU A 119 -13.46 4.43 -12.14
C LEU A 119 -14.22 5.76 -12.14
N SER A 120 -14.04 6.59 -13.18
CA SER A 120 -14.72 7.89 -13.33
C SER A 120 -16.24 7.78 -13.24
N LYS A 121 -16.82 6.70 -13.77
CA LYS A 121 -18.27 6.44 -13.72
C LYS A 121 -18.75 5.78 -12.42
N SER A 122 -17.82 5.41 -11.53
CA SER A 122 -18.15 4.75 -10.25
C SER A 122 -18.40 5.77 -9.14
N LEU A 123 -19.51 6.51 -9.25
CA LEU A 123 -19.78 7.69 -8.40
C LEU A 123 -19.90 7.39 -6.89
N ARG A 124 -20.30 6.16 -6.53
CA ARG A 124 -20.43 5.69 -5.14
C ARG A 124 -19.16 5.04 -4.59
N LEU A 125 -18.16 4.79 -5.42
CA LEU A 125 -16.92 4.14 -4.98
C LEU A 125 -16.12 5.11 -4.10
N ARG A 126 -15.82 4.70 -2.87
CA ARG A 126 -15.10 5.51 -1.88
C ARG A 126 -13.74 4.93 -1.54
N THR A 127 -13.59 3.61 -1.58
CA THR A 127 -12.35 2.93 -1.20
C THR A 127 -11.80 2.10 -2.34
N LEU A 128 -10.53 2.34 -2.68
CA LEU A 128 -9.78 1.53 -3.63
C LEU A 128 -8.55 0.93 -2.94
N VAL A 129 -8.44 -0.39 -2.98
CA VAL A 129 -7.26 -1.12 -2.54
C VAL A 129 -6.65 -1.84 -3.73
N VAL A 130 -5.37 -1.61 -4.00
CA VAL A 130 -4.63 -2.24 -5.08
C VAL A 130 -3.31 -2.76 -4.53
N HIS A 131 -3.18 -4.08 -4.49
CA HIS A 131 -1.99 -4.76 -4.01
C HIS A 131 -1.29 -5.45 -5.17
N ARG A 132 -0.03 -5.10 -5.41
CA ARG A 132 0.74 -5.60 -6.56
C ARG A 132 2.06 -6.18 -6.09
N ASN A 133 2.14 -7.50 -6.06
CA ASN A 133 3.37 -8.22 -5.83
C ASN A 133 4.30 -8.19 -7.05
N MET A 134 5.54 -8.65 -6.85
CA MET A 134 6.56 -8.72 -7.90
C MET A 134 6.09 -9.59 -9.08
N GLY A 135 5.94 -8.98 -10.25
CA GLY A 135 5.46 -9.64 -11.48
C GLY A 135 4.04 -9.24 -11.89
N ALA A 136 3.27 -8.58 -11.02
CA ALA A 136 1.98 -8.02 -11.41
C ALA A 136 2.18 -6.76 -12.29
N GLU A 137 1.70 -6.82 -13.53
CA GLU A 137 1.80 -5.74 -14.53
C GLU A 137 0.62 -4.75 -14.54
N GLY A 138 -0.36 -4.90 -13.64
CA GLY A 138 -1.57 -4.07 -13.64
C GLY A 138 -2.01 -3.58 -12.27
N PRO A 139 -2.91 -2.58 -12.18
CA PRO A 139 -3.10 -1.51 -13.18
C PRO A 139 -1.82 -0.67 -13.36
N ARG A 140 -1.66 -0.07 -14.56
CA ARG A 140 -0.57 0.89 -14.88
C ARG A 140 -1.03 2.35 -14.74
N GLN A 141 -2.33 2.58 -14.88
CA GLN A 141 -2.97 3.88 -14.69
C GLN A 141 -4.24 3.70 -13.87
N ILE A 142 -4.47 4.64 -12.95
CA ILE A 142 -5.69 4.69 -12.14
C ILE A 142 -6.35 6.05 -12.35
N VAL A 143 -7.58 6.04 -12.85
CA VAL A 143 -8.47 7.21 -12.96
C VAL A 143 -9.61 6.98 -11.97
N ALA A 144 -9.60 7.67 -10.85
CA ALA A 144 -10.53 7.45 -9.75
C ALA A 144 -10.89 8.79 -9.07
N PRO A 145 -11.55 9.74 -9.77
CA PRO A 145 -11.80 11.08 -9.25
C PRO A 145 -12.63 11.13 -7.96
N HIS A 146 -13.42 10.10 -7.66
CA HIS A 146 -14.41 10.09 -6.57
C HIS A 146 -14.01 9.26 -5.34
N ILE A 147 -12.84 8.61 -5.35
CA ILE A 147 -12.38 7.84 -4.19
C ILE A 147 -11.89 8.78 -3.09
N HIS A 148 -12.12 8.40 -1.84
CA HIS A 148 -11.69 9.13 -0.64
C HIS A 148 -10.53 8.42 0.06
N CYS A 149 -10.47 7.09 -0.06
CA CYS A 149 -9.42 6.27 0.53
C CYS A 149 -8.74 5.43 -0.56
N LEU A 150 -7.41 5.56 -0.67
CA LEU A 150 -6.57 4.76 -1.53
C LEU A 150 -5.57 3.96 -0.71
N ARG A 151 -5.49 2.65 -0.93
CA ARG A 151 -4.36 1.85 -0.46
C ARG A 151 -3.68 1.17 -1.63
N LEU A 152 -2.41 1.48 -1.84
CA LEU A 152 -1.66 1.08 -3.04
C LEU A 152 -0.29 0.52 -2.66
N LEU A 153 -0.16 -0.80 -2.74
CA LEU A 153 1.15 -1.45 -2.70
C LEU A 153 1.65 -1.60 -4.14
N HIS A 154 2.70 -0.85 -4.48
CA HIS A 154 3.31 -0.87 -5.80
C HIS A 154 4.17 -2.11 -6.01
N SER A 155 4.15 -2.69 -7.20
CA SER A 155 5.27 -3.50 -7.69
C SER A 155 6.36 -2.56 -8.22
N GLN A 156 7.48 -3.10 -8.72
CA GLN A 156 8.45 -2.28 -9.46
C GLN A 156 7.93 -1.73 -10.80
N SER A 157 6.79 -2.26 -11.28
CA SER A 157 6.15 -1.77 -12.49
C SER A 157 5.43 -0.46 -12.21
N SER A 158 5.57 0.50 -13.12
CA SER A 158 4.95 1.82 -12.99
C SER A 158 3.43 1.70 -12.81
N CYS A 159 2.90 2.43 -11.83
CA CYS A 159 1.48 2.78 -11.76
C CYS A 159 1.38 4.26 -11.46
N THR A 160 0.75 4.98 -12.38
CA THR A 160 0.55 6.43 -12.26
C THR A 160 -0.89 6.69 -11.83
N LEU A 161 -1.05 7.51 -10.80
CA LEU A 161 -2.35 8.10 -10.47
C LEU A 161 -2.63 9.22 -11.48
N VAL A 162 -3.70 9.08 -12.25
CA VAL A 162 -4.06 10.05 -13.29
C VAL A 162 -4.96 11.12 -12.70
N ASP A 163 -6.07 10.70 -12.10
CA ASP A 163 -7.03 11.57 -11.43
C ASP A 163 -7.50 10.92 -10.12
N VAL A 164 -7.30 11.61 -9.01
CA VAL A 164 -7.69 11.23 -7.65
C VAL A 164 -8.18 12.46 -6.87
N ALA A 165 -8.92 13.34 -7.55
CA ALA A 165 -9.25 14.67 -7.03
C ALA A 165 -9.93 14.70 -5.64
N SER A 166 -10.74 13.69 -5.30
CA SER A 166 -11.49 13.63 -4.02
C SER A 166 -10.73 12.91 -2.89
N LEU A 167 -9.44 12.58 -3.09
CA LEU A 167 -8.70 11.74 -2.15
C LEU A 167 -8.40 12.47 -0.83
N THR A 168 -8.85 11.89 0.28
CA THR A 168 -8.62 12.43 1.64
C THR A 168 -7.61 11.60 2.43
N GLU A 169 -7.53 10.30 2.17
CA GLU A 169 -6.63 9.35 2.82
C GLU A 169 -5.90 8.49 1.80
N ALA A 170 -4.58 8.35 1.95
CA ALA A 170 -3.80 7.45 1.11
C ALA A 170 -2.75 6.65 1.91
N LYS A 171 -2.55 5.39 1.53
CA LYS A 171 -1.47 4.52 2.00
C LYS A 171 -0.69 3.97 0.81
N LEU A 172 0.60 4.29 0.72
CA LEU A 172 1.46 3.88 -0.39
C LEU A 172 2.75 3.22 0.10
N ASP A 173 3.14 2.12 -0.54
CA ASP A 173 4.48 1.52 -0.41
C ASP A 173 4.88 0.75 -1.65
N ILE A 174 6.10 0.23 -1.67
CA ILE A 174 6.64 -0.58 -2.76
C ILE A 174 6.89 -1.99 -2.22
N CYS A 175 6.26 -2.99 -2.82
CA CYS A 175 6.46 -4.40 -2.55
C CYS A 175 7.93 -4.78 -2.77
N TYR A 176 8.47 -5.56 -1.84
CA TYR A 176 9.77 -6.17 -1.83
C TYR A 176 9.63 -7.61 -1.32
N ALA A 177 9.81 -8.57 -2.23
CA ALA A 177 9.75 -10.00 -1.91
C ALA A 177 11.17 -10.57 -1.85
N LEU A 178 11.59 -11.02 -0.66
CA LEU A 178 12.92 -11.58 -0.37
C LEU A 178 13.27 -12.81 -1.22
N SER A 179 12.27 -13.54 -1.71
CA SER A 179 12.42 -14.86 -2.33
C SER A 179 12.63 -14.86 -3.85
N ASN A 180 12.75 -13.70 -4.51
CA ASN A 180 12.99 -13.65 -5.95
C ASN A 180 14.49 -13.43 -6.28
N PRO A 181 15.23 -14.47 -6.69
CA PRO A 181 16.66 -14.36 -7.03
C PRO A 181 16.92 -13.48 -8.27
N ASN A 182 15.90 -13.22 -9.09
CA ASN A 182 15.97 -12.37 -10.27
C ASN A 182 15.54 -10.91 -10.01
N PHE A 183 15.35 -10.53 -8.74
CA PHE A 183 15.01 -9.14 -8.40
C PHE A 183 16.14 -8.19 -8.82
N LYS A 184 15.86 -7.33 -9.81
CA LYS A 184 16.75 -6.23 -10.19
C LYS A 184 16.17 -4.93 -9.70
N PHE A 185 16.89 -4.22 -8.84
CA PHE A 185 16.45 -2.92 -8.33
C PHE A 185 16.41 -1.86 -9.44
N LYS A 186 15.21 -1.32 -9.75
CA LYS A 186 15.00 -0.31 -10.79
C LYS A 186 14.78 1.08 -10.18
N ALA A 187 15.86 1.71 -9.71
CA ALA A 187 15.79 2.97 -8.97
C ALA A 187 15.11 4.13 -9.73
N GLU A 188 15.49 4.37 -10.99
CA GLU A 188 15.00 5.54 -11.75
C GLU A 188 13.50 5.44 -12.09
N PRO A 189 12.99 4.31 -12.62
CA PRO A 189 11.56 4.16 -12.85
C PRO A 189 10.74 4.26 -11.56
N LEU A 190 11.26 3.73 -10.45
CA LEU A 190 10.60 3.85 -9.14
C LEU A 190 10.55 5.30 -8.67
N GLN A 191 11.65 6.04 -8.80
CA GLN A 191 11.70 7.46 -8.44
C GLN A 191 10.69 8.29 -9.23
N VAL A 192 10.65 8.12 -10.56
CA VAL A 192 9.68 8.84 -11.41
C VAL A 192 8.24 8.51 -11.01
N MET A 193 7.94 7.23 -10.75
CA MET A 193 6.62 6.81 -10.30
C MET A 193 6.25 7.42 -8.94
N VAL A 194 7.16 7.36 -7.97
CA VAL A 194 6.95 7.87 -6.61
C VAL A 194 6.66 9.37 -6.63
N LEU A 195 7.43 10.15 -7.39
CA LEU A 195 7.25 11.60 -7.48
C LEU A 195 5.93 11.98 -8.16
N LYS A 196 5.60 11.34 -9.29
CA LYS A 196 4.32 11.56 -9.97
C LYS A 196 3.13 11.25 -9.08
N ASN A 197 3.23 10.19 -8.28
CA ASN A 197 2.16 9.86 -7.34
C ASN A 197 2.13 10.84 -6.17
N LEU A 198 3.27 11.28 -5.65
CA LEU A 198 3.33 12.27 -4.57
C LEU A 198 2.64 13.59 -4.95
N GLU A 199 2.85 14.08 -6.17
CA GLU A 199 2.13 15.26 -6.71
C GLU A 199 0.61 15.09 -6.66
N LYS A 200 0.11 13.89 -6.95
CA LYS A 200 -1.33 13.58 -6.95
C LYS A 200 -1.91 13.47 -5.54
N LEU A 201 -1.08 13.36 -4.51
CA LEU A 201 -1.47 13.25 -3.11
C LEU A 201 -1.45 14.60 -2.36
N GLN A 202 -1.04 15.70 -3.01
CA GLN A 202 -0.80 17.00 -2.37
C GLN A 202 -1.97 17.55 -1.54
N ASN A 203 -3.21 17.18 -1.88
CA ASN A 203 -4.42 17.65 -1.19
C ASN A 203 -4.95 16.68 -0.13
N ALA A 204 -4.35 15.50 0.05
CA ALA A 204 -4.82 14.53 1.03
C ALA A 204 -4.46 14.95 2.46
N GLU A 205 -5.42 14.86 3.38
CA GLU A 205 -5.23 15.24 4.79
C GLU A 205 -4.53 14.13 5.60
N LYS A 206 -4.65 12.87 5.18
CA LYS A 206 -4.09 11.71 5.87
C LYS A 206 -3.23 10.88 4.93
N LEU A 207 -1.94 10.79 5.21
CA LEU A 207 -1.00 10.02 4.39
C LEU A 207 -0.30 8.96 5.22
N THR A 208 -0.10 7.78 4.62
CA THR A 208 0.73 6.71 5.15
C THR A 208 1.74 6.29 4.10
N PHE A 209 3.03 6.32 4.45
CA PHE A 209 4.10 5.84 3.58
C PHE A 209 4.84 4.68 4.21
N GLY A 210 5.02 3.59 3.44
CA GLY A 210 5.88 2.49 3.85
C GLY A 210 7.36 2.78 3.58
N GLY A 211 8.22 2.06 4.28
CA GLY A 211 9.66 2.34 4.32
C GLY A 211 10.34 2.27 2.95
N ASN A 212 9.85 1.46 1.99
CA ASN A 212 10.46 1.43 0.66
C ASN A 212 10.08 2.67 -0.15
N PHE A 213 8.85 3.18 -0.02
CA PHE A 213 8.46 4.44 -0.61
C PHE A 213 9.35 5.59 -0.12
N VAL A 214 9.58 5.66 1.21
CA VAL A 214 10.43 6.68 1.83
C VAL A 214 11.89 6.59 1.38
N LYS A 215 12.44 5.36 1.23
CA LYS A 215 13.78 5.14 0.67
C LYS A 215 13.93 5.69 -0.76
N ILE A 216 12.89 5.59 -1.59
CA ILE A 216 12.90 6.13 -2.95
C ILE A 216 12.76 7.66 -2.96
N LEU A 217 11.94 8.23 -2.07
CA LEU A 217 11.86 9.68 -1.88
C LEU A 217 13.22 10.28 -1.54
N TYR A 218 13.98 9.61 -0.68
CA TYR A 218 15.34 10.03 -0.38
C TYR A 218 16.24 10.10 -1.64
N LEU A 219 16.16 9.13 -2.55
CA LEU A 219 16.93 9.20 -3.80
C LEU A 219 16.60 10.44 -4.62
N ALA A 220 15.37 10.95 -4.50
CA ALA A 220 14.93 12.18 -5.16
C ALA A 220 15.54 13.42 -4.48
N GLU A 221 15.65 13.41 -3.16
CA GLU A 221 16.31 14.47 -2.38
C GLU A 221 17.80 14.59 -2.74
N ILE A 222 18.57 13.48 -2.82
CA ILE A 222 19.99 13.54 -3.27
C ILE A 222 20.12 14.26 -4.61
N ARG A 223 19.16 14.03 -5.50
CA ARG A 223 19.15 14.58 -6.85
C ARG A 223 18.66 16.02 -6.92
N GLY A 224 18.31 16.63 -5.79
CA GLY A 224 17.74 17.97 -5.74
C GLY A 224 16.38 18.07 -6.44
N VAL A 225 15.63 16.97 -6.51
CA VAL A 225 14.30 16.99 -7.13
C VAL A 225 13.31 17.62 -6.16
N PRO A 226 12.54 18.65 -6.58
CA PRO A 226 11.59 19.32 -5.68
C PRO A 226 10.45 18.38 -5.30
N PHE A 227 9.92 18.57 -4.08
CA PHE A 227 8.74 17.88 -3.59
C PHE A 227 7.55 18.87 -3.66
N PRO A 228 6.33 18.38 -3.88
CA PRO A 228 5.14 19.21 -3.74
C PRO A 228 4.91 19.56 -2.26
N ILE A 229 4.33 20.72 -2.00
CA ILE A 229 3.82 21.07 -0.67
C ILE A 229 2.58 20.22 -0.41
N LEU A 230 2.59 19.48 0.69
CA LEU A 230 1.52 18.59 1.12
C LEU A 230 0.63 19.29 2.15
N LYS A 231 -0.68 19.26 1.93
CA LYS A 231 -1.70 19.72 2.90
C LYS A 231 -2.02 18.65 3.97
N VAL A 232 -1.08 17.75 4.22
CA VAL A 232 -1.27 16.63 5.13
C VAL A 232 -1.29 17.13 6.57
N LYS A 233 -2.31 16.72 7.33
CA LYS A 233 -2.45 17.01 8.77
C LYS A 233 -2.04 15.82 9.62
N SER A 234 -2.18 14.60 9.09
CA SER A 234 -1.79 13.37 9.77
C SER A 234 -0.93 12.51 8.87
N LEU A 235 0.35 12.40 9.20
CA LEU A 235 1.33 11.56 8.50
C LEU A 235 1.63 10.30 9.31
N THR A 236 1.59 9.14 8.67
CA THR A 236 2.04 7.87 9.24
C THR A 236 3.20 7.29 8.43
N LEU A 237 4.27 6.88 9.12
CA LEU A 237 5.45 6.29 8.52
C LEU A 237 5.58 4.83 8.99
N ASP A 238 5.38 3.90 8.06
CA ASP A 238 5.53 2.46 8.28
C ASP A 238 6.95 2.05 7.91
N THR A 239 7.92 2.38 8.77
CA THR A 239 9.34 2.24 8.46
C THR A 239 10.19 1.91 9.68
N VAL A 240 11.38 1.37 9.44
CA VAL A 240 12.47 1.29 10.42
C VAL A 240 13.18 2.64 10.52
N ILE A 241 13.72 2.97 11.70
CA ILE A 241 14.59 4.13 11.92
C ILE A 241 16.01 3.72 11.52
N CYS A 242 16.47 4.16 10.36
CA CYS A 242 17.83 3.93 9.86
C CYS A 242 18.21 4.99 8.81
N GLN A 243 19.51 5.10 8.51
CA GLN A 243 20.05 6.15 7.63
C GLN A 243 19.34 6.25 6.26
N TYR A 244 18.83 5.13 5.75
CA TYR A 244 18.26 5.04 4.40
C TYR A 244 16.90 5.72 4.24
N VAL A 245 16.26 6.13 5.34
CA VAL A 245 14.95 6.82 5.30
C VAL A 245 15.02 8.24 5.84
N ILE A 246 16.01 8.57 6.65
CA ILE A 246 16.04 9.82 7.41
C ILE A 246 15.90 11.05 6.51
N PRO A 247 16.68 11.23 5.43
CA PRO A 247 16.60 12.49 4.71
C PRO A 247 15.37 12.56 3.81
N GLY A 248 14.80 11.41 3.42
CA GLY A 248 13.47 11.36 2.79
C GLY A 248 12.35 11.78 3.75
N ILE A 249 12.45 11.41 5.03
CA ILE A 249 11.53 11.86 6.09
C ILE A 249 11.71 13.35 6.35
N GLU A 250 12.95 13.82 6.51
CA GLU A 250 13.26 15.24 6.71
C GLU A 250 12.61 16.10 5.62
N ARG A 251 12.79 15.71 4.36
CA ARG A 251 12.20 16.41 3.22
C ARG A 251 10.67 16.37 3.22
N LEU A 252 10.07 15.23 3.57
CA LEU A 252 8.61 15.12 3.70
C LEU A 252 8.06 16.08 4.76
N LEU A 253 8.72 16.17 5.92
CA LEU A 253 8.32 17.05 7.02
C LEU A 253 8.43 18.53 6.61
N GLN A 254 9.54 18.92 5.98
CA GLN A 254 9.76 20.27 5.46
C GLN A 254 8.72 20.68 4.41
N ASN A 255 8.12 19.72 3.70
CA ASN A 255 7.07 19.95 2.72
C ASN A 255 5.66 19.73 3.28
N SER A 256 5.50 19.61 4.60
CA SER A 256 4.21 19.39 5.28
C SER A 256 3.96 20.47 6.35
N PRO A 257 3.78 21.75 5.97
CA PRO A 257 3.71 22.87 6.91
C PRO A 257 2.51 22.81 7.87
N ASP A 258 1.44 22.10 7.49
CA ASP A 258 0.21 21.96 8.28
C ASP A 258 0.13 20.63 9.05
N LEU A 259 1.27 19.95 9.25
CA LEU A 259 1.30 18.65 9.92
C LEU A 259 1.05 18.79 11.43
N GLU A 260 -0.12 18.33 11.88
CA GLU A 260 -0.56 18.32 13.28
C GLU A 260 -0.19 17.01 13.99
N LYS A 261 -0.14 15.89 13.27
CA LYS A 261 0.08 14.57 13.85
C LYS A 261 1.05 13.71 13.04
N LEU A 262 2.09 13.21 13.69
CA LEU A 262 3.00 12.20 13.15
C LEU A 262 2.86 10.88 13.90
N ILE A 263 2.72 9.78 13.17
CA ILE A 263 2.78 8.42 13.71
C ILE A 263 3.92 7.68 13.02
N VAL A 264 4.83 7.09 13.78
CA VAL A 264 5.88 6.21 13.26
C VAL A 264 5.62 4.81 13.77
N ARG A 265 5.50 3.86 12.84
CA ARG A 265 5.28 2.44 13.12
C ARG A 265 6.49 1.65 12.64
N GLY A 266 7.33 1.24 13.59
CA GLY A 266 8.51 0.41 13.38
C GLY A 266 8.15 -0.98 12.87
N LYS A 267 7.92 -1.11 11.55
CA LYS A 267 7.51 -2.37 10.90
C LYS A 267 8.65 -3.06 10.16
N ILE A 268 8.50 -4.38 10.02
CA ILE A 268 9.61 -5.30 9.65
C ILE A 268 9.35 -6.04 8.34
N TYR A 269 8.08 -6.19 7.98
CA TYR A 269 7.70 -6.80 6.71
C TYR A 269 7.99 -5.84 5.55
N ASN A 270 8.16 -6.39 4.35
CA ASN A 270 8.32 -5.61 3.12
C ASN A 270 9.50 -4.60 3.14
N SER A 271 10.60 -4.85 3.86
CA SER A 271 11.74 -3.93 3.89
C SER A 271 12.83 -4.31 2.90
N MET A 272 12.99 -3.51 1.85
CA MET A 272 14.12 -3.61 0.91
C MET A 272 15.46 -3.33 1.63
N PRO A 273 16.49 -4.18 1.45
CA PRO A 273 17.83 -3.92 1.98
C PRO A 273 18.41 -2.58 1.47
N GLY A 274 19.11 -1.85 2.33
CA GLY A 274 19.70 -0.56 1.97
C GLY A 274 20.86 -0.69 0.98
N GLU A 275 21.47 -1.87 0.91
CA GLU A 275 22.57 -2.23 0.03
C GLU A 275 22.18 -2.06 -1.46
N HIS A 276 20.90 -2.23 -1.82
CA HIS A 276 20.41 -1.94 -3.17
C HIS A 276 20.58 -0.46 -3.54
N LEU A 277 20.36 0.43 -2.57
CA LEU A 277 20.57 1.87 -2.75
C LEU A 277 22.07 2.20 -2.79
N ASP A 278 22.87 1.57 -1.94
CA ASP A 278 24.34 1.75 -1.93
C ASP A 278 24.97 1.34 -3.26
N GLN A 279 24.59 0.18 -3.78
CA GLN A 279 25.04 -0.30 -5.09
C GLN A 279 24.62 0.68 -6.20
N TYR A 280 23.38 1.18 -6.15
CA TYR A 280 22.90 2.16 -7.10
C TYR A 280 23.68 3.47 -7.07
N LEU A 281 23.97 4.02 -5.88
CA LEU A 281 24.76 5.23 -5.74
C LEU A 281 26.18 5.06 -6.27
N LYS A 282 26.82 3.91 -5.96
CA LYS A 282 28.14 3.56 -6.52
C LYS A 282 28.13 3.51 -8.04
N LEU A 283 27.09 2.93 -8.65
CA LEU A 283 26.92 2.91 -10.12
C LEU A 283 26.76 4.32 -10.72
N LYS A 284 26.30 5.30 -9.93
CA LYS A 284 26.23 6.71 -10.32
C LYS A 284 27.47 7.52 -9.90
N SER A 285 28.55 6.85 -9.51
CA SER A 285 29.79 7.47 -9.03
C SER A 285 29.59 8.39 -7.80
N LEU A 286 28.53 8.16 -7.02
CA LEU A 286 28.27 8.85 -5.77
C LEU A 286 28.78 8.03 -4.60
N SER A 287 29.41 8.70 -3.62
CA SER A 287 29.88 8.05 -2.40
C SER A 287 28.72 7.82 -1.43
N PRO A 288 28.33 6.56 -1.14
CA PRO A 288 27.23 6.29 -0.22
C PRO A 288 27.47 6.94 1.14
N ASP A 289 28.67 6.81 1.70
CA ASP A 289 28.99 7.35 3.04
C ASP A 289 28.95 8.89 3.09
N GLN A 290 29.02 9.59 1.95
CA GLN A 290 28.76 11.02 1.88
C GLN A 290 27.27 11.32 1.69
N CYS A 291 26.58 10.56 0.84
CA CYS A 291 25.14 10.74 0.61
C CYS A 291 24.31 10.52 1.88
N TRP A 292 24.60 9.46 2.65
CA TRP A 292 23.82 9.09 3.85
C TRP A 292 24.13 9.92 5.09
N LYS A 293 25.09 10.86 5.02
CA LYS A 293 25.41 11.70 6.17
C LYS A 293 24.25 12.65 6.46
N SER A 294 23.80 12.64 7.71
CA SER A 294 22.82 13.59 8.20
C SER A 294 23.38 15.01 8.10
N LYS A 295 22.52 16.00 7.79
CA LYS A 295 22.92 17.42 7.71
C LYS A 295 23.43 17.95 9.05
N ASP A 296 22.95 17.40 10.16
CA ASP A 296 23.39 17.71 11.52
C ASP A 296 24.63 16.91 11.97
N GLY A 297 25.20 16.07 11.10
CA GLY A 297 26.37 15.24 11.40
C GLY A 297 26.07 14.01 12.26
N PHE A 298 24.80 13.74 12.63
CA PHE A 298 24.44 12.58 13.42
C PHE A 298 24.70 11.27 12.66
N SER A 299 25.27 10.29 13.37
CA SER A 299 25.60 8.98 12.82
C SER A 299 24.42 8.03 12.97
N TRP A 300 23.72 7.79 11.87
CA TRP A 300 22.60 6.86 11.79
C TRP A 300 23.05 5.41 11.59
N ASN A 301 22.29 4.48 12.13
CA ASN A 301 22.48 3.04 11.89
C ASN A 301 22.11 2.66 10.44
N LYS A 302 22.86 1.71 9.86
CA LYS A 302 22.53 1.10 8.55
C LYS A 302 21.44 0.04 8.66
N SER A 303 21.46 -0.72 9.75
CA SER A 303 20.53 -1.82 9.99
C SER A 303 19.66 -1.57 11.21
N ARG A 304 18.41 -2.04 11.14
CA ARG A 304 17.47 -2.05 12.27
C ARG A 304 18.01 -2.78 13.51
N LEU A 305 18.86 -3.78 13.33
CA LEU A 305 19.46 -4.55 14.43
C LEU A 305 20.41 -3.68 15.29
N ASN A 306 20.83 -2.55 14.72
CA ASN A 306 21.76 -1.62 15.36
C ASN A 306 21.03 -0.34 15.82
N VAL A 307 19.69 -0.35 15.88
CA VAL A 307 18.95 0.77 16.49
C VAL A 307 19.28 0.79 17.99
N GLN A 308 19.50 1.99 18.51
CA GLN A 308 19.91 2.25 19.88
C GLN A 308 19.00 3.38 20.41
N PRO A 309 18.87 3.55 21.73
CA PRO A 309 18.02 4.60 22.30
C PRO A 309 18.30 6.00 21.74
N LYS A 310 19.58 6.33 21.52
CA LYS A 310 20.01 7.59 20.90
C LYS A 310 19.45 7.79 19.48
N HIS A 311 19.32 6.73 18.68
CA HIS A 311 18.77 6.85 17.32
C HIS A 311 17.28 7.21 17.35
N VAL A 312 16.52 6.65 18.30
CA VAL A 312 15.10 7.00 18.49
C VAL A 312 14.97 8.45 18.95
N THR A 313 15.81 8.86 19.90
CA THR A 313 15.82 10.23 20.43
C THR A 313 16.16 11.25 19.35
N SER A 314 17.26 11.06 18.63
CA SER A 314 17.65 11.97 17.55
C SER A 314 16.65 11.97 16.41
N PHE A 315 15.90 10.89 16.21
CA PHE A 315 14.81 10.88 15.24
C PHE A 315 13.66 11.79 15.69
N MET A 316 13.31 11.77 16.98
CA MET A 316 12.31 12.68 17.54
C MET A 316 12.77 14.14 17.47
N GLU A 317 14.02 14.43 17.80
CA GLU A 317 14.60 15.78 17.66
C GLU A 317 14.56 16.26 16.20
N LEU A 318 14.91 15.38 15.26
CA LEU A 318 14.83 15.68 13.83
C LEU A 318 13.39 16.01 13.42
N VAL A 319 12.40 15.25 13.90
CA VAL A 319 10.99 15.55 13.62
C VAL A 319 10.63 16.92 14.15
N LEU A 320 10.87 17.19 15.43
CA LEU A 320 10.53 18.46 16.09
C LEU A 320 11.20 19.66 15.40
N LYS A 321 12.44 19.50 14.92
CA LYS A 321 13.17 20.56 14.20
C LYS A 321 12.59 20.86 12.81
N ASN A 322 11.92 19.89 12.18
CA ASN A 322 11.41 20.00 10.81
C ASN A 322 9.89 20.17 10.74
N THR A 323 9.23 20.45 11.87
CA THR A 323 7.79 20.65 11.93
C THR A 323 7.45 21.89 12.75
N GLU A 324 6.54 22.72 12.24
CA GLU A 324 6.13 23.95 12.94
C GLU A 324 4.83 23.80 13.74
N LYS A 325 3.85 23.04 13.24
CA LYS A 325 2.50 22.90 13.81
C LYS A 325 2.21 21.54 14.45
N LEU A 326 3.24 20.76 14.75
CA LEU A 326 3.06 19.40 15.25
C LEU A 326 2.51 19.40 16.68
N ASP A 327 1.30 18.90 16.87
CA ASP A 327 0.67 18.78 18.19
C ASP A 327 0.96 17.41 18.84
N LYS A 328 1.07 16.36 18.02
CA LYS A 328 1.21 14.99 18.52
C LYS A 328 2.19 14.16 17.70
N MET A 329 3.16 13.58 18.40
CA MET A 329 4.08 12.57 17.85
C MET A 329 3.83 11.23 18.54
N VAL A 330 3.59 10.18 17.77
CA VAL A 330 3.45 8.81 18.27
C VAL A 330 4.53 7.94 17.66
N VAL A 331 5.34 7.28 18.48
CA VAL A 331 6.36 6.33 18.03
C VAL A 331 6.04 4.95 18.59
N LEU A 332 5.66 4.05 17.69
CA LEU A 332 5.32 2.66 17.98
C LEU A 332 6.47 1.78 17.50
N LEU A 333 7.17 1.13 18.43
CA LEU A 333 8.29 0.23 18.11
C LEU A 333 7.93 -1.23 18.37
N ASP A 334 8.33 -2.11 17.47
CA ASP A 334 8.11 -3.56 17.61
C ASP A 334 9.24 -4.18 18.44
N GLU A 335 8.96 -4.62 19.68
CA GLU A 335 10.00 -5.11 20.61
C GLU A 335 10.70 -6.37 20.11
N ARG A 336 10.04 -7.14 19.23
CA ARG A 336 10.61 -8.39 18.68
C ARG A 336 11.90 -8.13 17.90
N TYR A 337 12.19 -6.87 17.59
CA TYR A 337 13.30 -6.47 16.76
C TYR A 337 14.12 -5.32 17.34
N LEU A 338 13.78 -4.84 18.55
CA LEU A 338 14.64 -3.94 19.30
C LEU A 338 15.67 -4.76 20.08
N THR A 339 16.88 -4.23 20.18
CA THR A 339 17.95 -4.79 21.01
C THR A 339 18.03 -4.14 22.40
N PHE A 340 17.08 -3.25 22.72
CA PHE A 340 17.00 -2.50 23.97
C PHE A 340 15.55 -2.36 24.44
N LYS A 341 15.36 -2.15 25.75
CA LYS A 341 14.05 -1.82 26.33
C LYS A 341 13.70 -0.35 26.09
N ILE A 342 12.44 -0.08 25.78
CA ILE A 342 11.97 1.27 25.46
C ILE A 342 12.16 2.28 26.61
N GLU A 343 12.18 1.79 27.85
CA GLU A 343 12.47 2.57 29.07
C GLU A 343 13.80 3.33 28.99
N TYR A 344 14.79 2.81 28.25
CA TYR A 344 16.08 3.48 28.08
C TYR A 344 16.02 4.73 27.18
N VAL A 345 14.92 4.94 26.46
CA VAL A 345 14.72 6.14 25.61
C VAL A 345 14.09 7.28 26.41
N ILE A 346 13.31 6.97 27.45
CA ILE A 346 12.54 7.97 28.21
C ILE A 346 13.44 9.08 28.79
N PRO A 347 14.60 8.78 29.43
CA PRO A 347 15.45 9.81 30.00
C PRO A 347 16.07 10.75 28.96
N THR A 348 16.22 10.26 27.72
CA THR A 348 16.88 10.99 26.64
C THR A 348 15.89 11.82 25.81
N LEU A 349 14.58 11.73 26.08
CA LEU A 349 13.59 12.48 25.32
C LEU A 349 13.81 14.00 25.42
N PRO A 350 13.49 14.75 24.36
CA PRO A 350 13.51 16.20 24.41
C PRO A 350 12.43 16.69 25.40
N HIS A 351 12.87 17.24 26.54
CA HIS A 351 11.99 17.65 27.64
C HIS A 351 11.27 18.99 27.43
N ASN A 352 11.59 19.74 26.36
CA ASN A 352 11.10 21.09 26.08
C ASN A 352 10.40 21.19 24.72
N SER A 353 9.34 20.40 24.51
CA SER A 353 8.48 20.57 23.33
C SER A 353 7.02 20.71 23.76
N ASN A 354 6.29 21.63 23.11
CA ASN A 354 4.83 21.75 23.29
C ASN A 354 4.07 20.57 22.61
N VAL A 355 4.79 19.57 22.14
CA VAL A 355 4.28 18.43 21.39
C VAL A 355 3.98 17.28 22.34
N THR A 356 2.80 16.68 22.21
CA THR A 356 2.48 15.45 22.95
C THR A 356 3.24 14.28 22.33
N ILE A 357 4.28 13.79 23.02
CA ILE A 357 5.06 12.62 22.60
C ILE A 357 4.52 11.37 23.28
N VAL A 358 4.08 10.40 22.48
CA VAL A 358 3.70 9.06 22.94
C VAL A 358 4.71 8.07 22.38
N LEU A 359 5.52 7.49 23.26
CA LEU A 359 6.43 6.41 22.94
C LEU A 359 5.88 5.12 23.53
N SER A 360 5.64 4.12 22.69
CA SER A 360 5.19 2.80 23.17
C SER A 360 5.75 1.68 22.32
N SER A 361 5.80 0.50 22.90
CA SER A 361 6.23 -0.71 22.23
C SER A 361 5.11 -1.74 22.17
N THR A 362 5.21 -2.67 21.22
CA THR A 362 4.27 -3.79 21.09
C THR A 362 4.99 -5.12 20.95
N ASN A 363 4.50 -6.12 21.69
CA ASN A 363 4.95 -7.51 21.62
C ASN A 363 4.08 -8.35 20.70
N LYS A 364 2.89 -7.84 20.36
CA LYS A 364 2.11 -8.40 19.27
C LYS A 364 2.78 -7.98 17.97
N PRO A 365 2.87 -8.89 16.98
CA PRO A 365 3.12 -8.46 15.63
C PRO A 365 2.16 -7.33 15.34
N MET A 366 2.67 -6.16 14.95
CA MET A 366 1.82 -5.21 14.25
C MET A 366 1.35 -5.98 13.03
N ALA A 367 0.13 -6.50 13.12
CA ALA A 367 -0.41 -7.40 12.12
C ALA A 367 -0.23 -6.71 10.77
N SER A 368 -0.10 -7.51 9.71
CA SER A 368 -0.16 -7.01 8.34
C SER A 368 -1.53 -6.40 8.00
N GLU A 369 -2.35 -6.06 9.02
CA GLU A 369 -3.72 -5.56 8.96
C GLU A 369 -3.84 -4.61 7.79
N GLU A 370 -4.45 -5.23 6.79
CA GLU A 370 -4.97 -4.74 5.53
C GLU A 370 -4.14 -3.62 4.92
N TRP A 371 -3.25 -4.04 4.02
CA TRP A 371 -2.68 -3.15 3.03
C TRP A 371 -3.71 -2.25 2.42
#